data_AF-A0A950VVX6-F1
#
_entry.id   AF-A0A950VVX6-F1
#
_cell.length_a   1.000
_cell.length_b   1.000
_cell.length_c   1.000
_cell.angle_alpha   90.00
_cell.angle_beta   90.00
_cell.angle_gamma   90.00
#
_symmetry.space_group_name_H-M   'P 1'
#
loop_
_entity.id
_entity.type
_entity.pdbx_description
1 polymer ?
#
loop_
_entity_poly.entity_id
_entity_poly.type
_entity_poly.pdbx_seq_one_letter_code
_entity_poly.pdbx_strand_id
1 'polypeptide(L)'
;TGGGDGQVFVARFLPAVQRVRVGDTVTWTNPDSISPHTVTFGPAPANVAAPAGNDASFHATISAPVTSTVSSGFIGVRRASTDFSVTFVAPGTYSYFCALHAALGMTGTIVVDRR
;
A
#
# COMPACT_ATOMS: atom_id res chain seq x y z
N THR A 1 31.99 -8.25 24.14
CA THR A 1 30.90 -9.07 23.56
C THR A 1 29.71 -8.17 23.31
N GLY A 2 29.25 -8.07 22.07
CA GLY A 2 28.11 -7.23 21.70
C GLY A 2 27.50 -7.77 20.41
N GLY A 3 26.68 -8.81 20.55
CA GLY A 3 25.97 -9.45 19.44
C GLY A 3 24.82 -8.57 18.98
N GLY A 4 24.89 -8.11 17.73
CA GLY A 4 23.72 -7.65 17.00
C GLY A 4 23.16 -8.85 16.24
N ASP A 5 21.97 -9.31 16.61
CA ASP A 5 21.27 -10.35 15.87
C ASP A 5 20.96 -9.77 14.49
N GLY A 6 21.72 -10.20 13.47
CA GLY A 6 21.82 -9.62 12.13
C GLY A 6 20.54 -9.71 11.27
N GLN A 7 19.43 -9.19 11.78
CA GLN A 7 18.17 -9.04 11.07
C GLN A 7 18.13 -7.66 10.41
N VAL A 8 18.21 -7.62 9.08
CA VAL A 8 18.01 -6.40 8.30
C VAL A 8 16.51 -6.27 8.00
N PHE A 9 15.86 -5.29 8.63
CA PHE A 9 14.46 -4.96 8.32
C PHE A 9 14.39 -4.04 7.10
N VAL A 10 13.73 -4.50 6.02
CA VAL A 10 13.57 -3.73 4.79
C VAL A 10 12.10 -3.39 4.56
N ALA A 11 11.66 -2.24 5.08
CA ALA A 11 10.33 -1.71 4.80
C ALA A 11 10.31 -1.01 3.43
N ARG A 12 10.10 -1.78 2.35
CA ARG A 12 10.03 -1.24 0.98
C ARG A 12 8.88 -1.87 0.20
N PHE A 13 8.29 -1.08 -0.70
CA PHE A 13 7.46 -1.63 -1.77
C PHE A 13 8.35 -2.05 -2.94
N LEU A 14 8.07 -3.23 -3.50
CA LEU A 14 8.81 -3.79 -4.63
C LEU A 14 7.84 -4.20 -5.74
N PRO A 15 8.05 -3.74 -6.99
CA PRO A 15 8.90 -2.60 -7.32
C PRO A 15 8.38 -1.31 -6.67
N ALA A 16 9.27 -0.35 -6.38
CA ALA A 16 8.87 0.93 -5.79
C ALA A 16 8.04 1.79 -6.76
N VAL A 17 8.25 1.62 -8.07
CA VAL A 17 7.44 2.22 -9.13
C VAL A 17 6.85 1.12 -9.98
N GLN A 18 5.53 1.07 -10.09
CA GLN A 18 4.83 0.16 -10.97
C GLN A 18 4.09 0.95 -12.06
N ARG A 19 4.24 0.52 -13.31
CA ARG A 19 3.50 1.07 -14.46
C ARG A 19 2.35 0.15 -14.83
N VAL A 20 1.18 0.71 -15.05
CA VAL A 20 -0.05 0.00 -15.47
C VAL A 20 -0.84 0.84 -16.47
N ARG A 21 -1.90 0.28 -17.05
CA ARG A 21 -2.81 1.00 -17.95
C ARG A 21 -4.13 1.33 -17.25
N VAL A 22 -4.85 2.31 -17.80
CA VAL A 22 -6.23 2.60 -17.36
C VAL A 22 -7.11 1.35 -17.41
N GLY A 23 -7.72 1.04 -16.27
CA GLY A 23 -8.57 -0.11 -16.03
C GLY A 23 -7.86 -1.30 -15.38
N ASP A 24 -6.54 -1.26 -15.22
CA ASP A 24 -5.80 -2.33 -14.57
C ASP A 24 -5.98 -2.29 -13.05
N THR A 25 -5.88 -3.47 -12.43
CA THR A 25 -5.89 -3.66 -10.98
C THR A 25 -4.49 -4.03 -10.50
N VAL A 26 -4.02 -3.34 -9.47
CA VAL A 26 -2.80 -3.69 -8.73
C VAL A 26 -3.21 -4.31 -7.41
N THR A 27 -2.59 -5.43 -7.07
CA THR A 27 -2.78 -6.10 -5.77
C THR A 27 -1.48 -6.05 -5.00
N TRP A 28 -1.55 -5.58 -3.77
CA TRP A 28 -0.45 -5.61 -2.83
C TRP A 28 -0.63 -6.80 -1.90
N THR A 29 0.45 -7.53 -1.71
CA THR A 29 0.55 -8.62 -0.73
C THR A 29 1.66 -8.28 0.25
N ASN A 30 1.56 -8.80 1.48
CA ASN A 30 2.62 -8.66 2.47
C ASN A 30 3.21 -10.04 2.81
N PRO A 31 4.37 -10.41 2.23
CA PRO A 31 5.06 -11.66 2.56
C PRO A 31 5.84 -11.60 3.89
N ASP A 32 5.97 -10.42 4.53
CA ASP A 32 6.62 -10.29 5.83
C ASP A 32 5.78 -11.01 6.90
N SER A 33 6.39 -12.02 7.53
CA SER A 33 5.79 -12.86 8.56
C SER A 33 5.93 -12.30 9.97
N ILE A 34 6.54 -11.12 10.12
CA ILE A 34 6.87 -10.48 11.40
C ILE A 34 6.20 -9.11 11.50
N SER A 35 6.25 -8.30 10.43
CA SER A 35 5.80 -6.90 10.48
C SER A 35 4.52 -6.66 9.66
N PRO A 36 3.49 -6.02 10.25
CA PRO A 36 2.35 -5.57 9.48
C PRO A 36 2.73 -4.37 8.61
N HIS A 37 2.08 -4.26 7.46
CA HIS A 37 2.22 -3.12 6.56
C HIS A 37 0.85 -2.56 6.18
N THR A 38 0.84 -1.38 5.59
CA THR A 38 -0.36 -0.79 4.98
C THR A 38 -0.03 -0.32 3.59
N VAL A 39 -1.05 -0.19 2.76
CA VAL A 39 -1.03 0.56 1.50
C VAL A 39 -1.99 1.71 1.68
N THR A 40 -1.47 2.93 1.64
CA THR A 40 -2.24 4.13 1.91
C THR A 40 -2.03 5.17 0.82
N PHE A 41 -3.12 5.58 0.17
CA PHE A 41 -3.19 6.73 -0.72
C PHE A 41 -3.89 7.90 -0.01
N GLY A 42 -3.48 9.12 -0.35
CA GLY A 42 -4.01 10.34 0.29
C GLY A 42 -3.42 10.56 1.69
N PRO A 43 -4.12 11.28 2.58
CA PRO A 43 -3.66 11.53 3.95
C PRO A 43 -3.55 10.24 4.78
N ALA A 44 -2.68 10.26 5.80
CA ALA A 44 -2.57 9.15 6.75
C ALA A 44 -3.89 8.97 7.53
N PRO A 45 -4.39 7.74 7.70
CA PRO A 45 -5.60 7.46 8.47
C PRO A 45 -5.37 7.74 9.96
N ALA A 46 -6.43 8.19 10.66
CA ALA A 46 -6.41 8.32 12.12
C ALA A 46 -6.23 6.97 12.83
N ASN A 47 -6.82 5.90 12.29
CA ASN A 47 -6.61 4.53 12.73
C ASN A 47 -5.91 3.73 11.63
N VAL A 48 -4.60 3.55 11.75
CA VAL A 48 -3.77 2.82 10.78
C VAL A 48 -4.12 1.35 10.63
N ALA A 49 -4.79 0.76 11.63
CA ALA A 49 -5.19 -0.64 11.59
C ALA A 49 -6.50 -0.84 10.80
N ALA A 50 -7.37 0.17 10.71
CA ALA A 50 -8.66 0.04 10.04
C ALA A 50 -8.54 0.29 8.53
N PRO A 51 -9.21 -0.51 7.69
CA PRO A 51 -9.37 -0.16 6.28
C PRO A 51 -10.22 1.11 6.15
N ALA A 52 -9.97 1.89 5.10
CA ALA A 52 -10.71 3.10 4.78
C ALA A 52 -10.78 3.31 3.27
N GLY A 53 -11.91 3.81 2.76
CA GLY A 53 -12.06 4.15 1.34
C GLY A 53 -12.01 2.96 0.38
N ASN A 54 -12.33 1.76 0.88
CA ASN A 54 -12.44 0.52 0.11
C ASN A 54 -13.73 -0.22 0.48
N ASP A 55 -14.08 -1.23 -0.31
CA ASP A 55 -15.25 -2.08 -0.08
C ASP A 55 -14.96 -3.24 0.88
N ALA A 56 -15.98 -4.08 1.13
CA ALA A 56 -15.86 -5.24 2.01
C ALA A 56 -14.88 -6.32 1.52
N SER A 57 -14.46 -6.25 0.25
CA SER A 57 -13.49 -7.16 -0.38
C SER A 57 -12.06 -6.60 -0.33
N PHE A 58 -11.82 -5.51 0.42
CA PHE A 58 -10.52 -4.81 0.42
C PHE A 58 -10.11 -4.33 -0.99
N HIS A 59 -11.10 -3.96 -1.80
CA HIS A 59 -10.90 -3.39 -3.13
C HIS A 59 -11.27 -1.91 -3.14
N ALA A 60 -10.48 -1.09 -3.83
CA ALA A 60 -10.78 0.31 -4.11
C ALA A 60 -10.69 0.62 -5.60
N THR A 61 -11.41 1.66 -6.03
CA THR A 61 -11.29 2.24 -7.37
C THR A 61 -10.82 3.69 -7.25
N ILE A 62 -9.73 4.04 -7.93
CA ILE A 62 -9.16 5.38 -7.94
C ILE A 62 -9.28 5.98 -9.35
N SER A 63 -9.96 7.12 -9.45
CA SER A 63 -10.23 7.84 -10.72
C SER A 63 -9.58 9.22 -10.79
N ALA A 64 -8.94 9.68 -9.72
CA ALA A 64 -8.32 10.99 -9.61
C ALA A 64 -7.25 10.97 -8.50
N PRO A 65 -6.35 11.96 -8.42
CA PRO A 65 -5.50 12.14 -7.25
C PRO A 65 -6.32 12.05 -5.96
N VAL A 66 -5.86 11.21 -5.03
CA VAL A 66 -6.66 10.87 -3.85
C VAL A 66 -6.55 11.96 -2.80
N THR A 67 -7.64 12.67 -2.53
CA THR A 67 -7.70 13.74 -1.52
C THR A 67 -8.27 13.28 -0.18
N SER A 68 -8.98 12.15 -0.15
CA SER A 68 -9.42 11.44 1.05
C SER A 68 -8.58 10.19 1.28
N THR A 69 -8.60 9.61 2.47
CA THR A 69 -7.79 8.41 2.75
C THR A 69 -8.38 7.17 2.08
N VAL A 70 -7.56 6.48 1.29
CA VAL A 70 -7.78 5.10 0.86
C VAL A 70 -6.68 4.25 1.47
N SER A 71 -7.03 3.31 2.35
CA SER A 71 -6.06 2.54 3.13
C SER A 71 -6.50 1.09 3.29
N SER A 72 -5.57 0.16 3.10
CA SER A 72 -5.79 -1.27 3.37
C SER A 72 -6.08 -1.58 4.85
N GLY A 73 -5.72 -0.68 5.77
CA GLY A 73 -5.44 -1.06 7.15
C GLY A 73 -4.21 -1.97 7.20
N PHE A 74 -3.97 -2.68 8.31
CA PHE A 74 -2.86 -3.65 8.31
C PHE A 74 -3.14 -4.80 7.34
N ILE A 75 -2.11 -5.18 6.58
CA ILE A 75 -1.99 -6.40 5.78
C ILE A 75 -0.78 -7.20 6.29
N GLY A 76 -0.86 -8.53 6.26
CA GLY A 76 0.15 -9.44 6.82
C GLY A 76 -0.20 -9.95 8.22
N VAL A 77 0.83 -10.20 9.04
CA VAL A 77 0.76 -10.85 10.36
C VAL A 77 -0.59 -10.77 11.08
N ARG A 78 -1.20 -11.95 11.28
CA ARG A 78 -2.42 -12.19 12.08
C ARG A 78 -3.65 -11.39 11.61
N ARG A 79 -3.95 -11.39 10.31
CA ARG A 79 -5.21 -10.86 9.75
C ARG A 79 -5.94 -11.81 8.81
N ALA A 80 -7.24 -11.55 8.64
CA ALA A 80 -8.16 -12.33 7.81
C ALA A 80 -7.97 -12.12 6.30
N SER A 81 -7.42 -10.98 5.87
CA SER A 81 -7.02 -10.72 4.48
C SER A 81 -5.55 -10.33 4.43
N THR A 82 -4.79 -10.93 3.53
CA THR A 82 -3.38 -10.61 3.24
C THR A 82 -3.23 -9.61 2.10
N ASP A 83 -4.32 -9.34 1.39
CA ASP A 83 -4.29 -8.71 0.08
C ASP A 83 -5.15 -7.45 0.07
N PHE A 84 -4.65 -6.43 -0.61
CA PHE A 84 -5.37 -5.19 -0.89
C PHE A 84 -5.28 -4.90 -2.38
N SER A 85 -6.41 -4.59 -3.03
CA SER A 85 -6.45 -4.36 -4.47
C SER A 85 -6.98 -2.99 -4.82
N VAL A 86 -6.40 -2.37 -5.85
CA VAL A 86 -6.85 -1.07 -6.36
C VAL A 86 -6.92 -1.11 -7.88
N THR A 87 -8.08 -0.75 -8.42
CA THR A 87 -8.27 -0.50 -9.85
C THR A 87 -8.09 0.99 -10.17
N PHE A 88 -7.28 1.30 -11.17
CA PHE A 88 -7.00 2.67 -11.58
C PHE A 88 -7.76 3.01 -12.87
N VAL A 89 -8.72 3.93 -12.81
CA VAL A 89 -9.62 4.23 -13.95
C VAL A 89 -9.34 5.57 -14.62
N ALA A 90 -8.26 6.23 -14.26
CA ALA A 90 -7.78 7.44 -14.93
C ALA A 90 -6.25 7.43 -15.06
N PRO A 91 -5.70 8.06 -16.12
CA PRO A 91 -4.26 8.20 -16.26
C PRO A 91 -3.71 9.17 -15.21
N GLY A 92 -2.50 8.92 -14.72
CA GLY A 92 -1.89 9.75 -13.69
C GLY A 92 -0.75 9.09 -12.95
N THR A 93 -0.20 9.80 -11.98
CA THR A 93 0.80 9.28 -11.05
C THR A 93 0.22 9.30 -9.65
N TYR A 94 0.20 8.14 -9.00
CA TYR A 94 -0.44 7.92 -7.71
C TYR A 94 0.64 7.51 -6.71
N SER A 95 0.98 8.43 -5.81
CA SER A 95 1.89 8.14 -4.70
C SER A 95 1.13 7.45 -3.57
N TYR A 96 1.78 6.47 -2.95
CA TYR A 96 1.26 5.77 -1.78
C TYR A 96 2.39 5.45 -0.81
N PHE A 97 2.03 5.13 0.43
CA PHE A 97 2.99 4.83 1.47
C PHE A 97 2.42 3.81 2.46
N CYS A 98 3.32 3.23 3.27
CA CYS A 98 2.93 2.51 4.47
C CYS A 98 2.86 3.47 5.65
N ALA A 99 1.69 3.59 6.27
CA ALA A 99 1.45 4.53 7.37
C ALA A 99 2.26 4.21 8.65
N LEU A 100 2.78 2.98 8.78
CA LEU A 100 3.66 2.57 9.88
C LEU A 100 5.13 2.96 9.65
N HIS A 101 5.57 2.90 8.40
CA HIS A 101 7.00 2.95 8.04
C HIS A 101 7.31 4.06 7.03
N ALA A 102 6.44 5.07 6.92
CA ALA A 102 6.63 6.20 6.01
C ALA A 102 7.94 6.94 6.28
N ALA A 103 8.29 7.15 7.55
CA ALA A 103 9.54 7.79 7.97
C ALA A 103 10.80 6.99 7.60
N LEU A 104 10.67 5.68 7.36
CA LEU A 104 11.75 4.81 6.87
C LEU A 104 11.84 4.79 5.33
N GLY A 105 10.97 5.54 4.64
CA GLY A 105 10.93 5.62 3.18
C GLY A 105 10.16 4.48 2.52
N MET A 106 9.23 3.83 3.24
CA MET A 106 8.33 2.84 2.64
C MET A 106 7.23 3.52 1.83
N THR A 107 7.61 3.99 0.66
CA THR A 107 6.77 4.72 -0.30
C THR A 107 6.81 4.01 -1.64
N GLY A 108 5.73 4.11 -2.39
CA GLY A 108 5.64 3.59 -3.74
C GLY A 108 4.88 4.54 -4.65
N THR A 109 4.97 4.26 -5.95
CA THR A 109 4.30 5.04 -7.00
C THR A 109 3.67 4.10 -8.01
N ILE A 110 2.40 4.33 -8.33
CA ILE A 110 1.75 3.76 -9.50
C ILE A 110 1.68 4.82 -10.59
N VAL A 111 2.21 4.51 -11.76
CA VAL A 111 2.05 5.34 -12.96
C VAL A 111 1.05 4.65 -13.88
N VAL A 112 -0.03 5.35 -14.20
CA VAL A 112 -1.14 4.83 -15.01
C VAL A 112 -1.10 5.53 -16.36
N ASP A 113 -0.73 4.78 -17.39
CA ASP A 113 -0.69 5.25 -18.76
C ASP A 113 -2.09 5.12 -19.41
N ARG A 114 -2.35 5.95 -20.41
CA ARG A 114 -3.56 5.80 -21.24
C ARG A 114 -3.52 4.47 -21.99
N ARG A 115 -4.69 4.00 -22.43
CA ARG A 115 -4.78 2.87 -23.35
C ARG A 115 -4.27 3.23 -24.74
#